data_AF-A0A7L9BUA5-F1
#
_entry.id   AF-A0A7L9BUA5-F1
#
_cell.length_a   1.000
_cell.length_b   1.000
_cell.length_c   1.000
_cell.angle_alpha   90.00
_cell.angle_beta   90.00
_cell.angle_gamma   90.00
#
_symmetry.space_group_name_H-M   'P 1'
#
loop_
_entity.id
_entity.type
_entity.pdbx_description
1 polymer ?
#
loop_
_entity_poly.entity_id
_entity_poly.type
_entity_poly.pdbx_seq_one_letter_code
_entity_poly.pdbx_strand_id
1 'polypeptide(L)'
;MSRAGRIFEGVHAVSLAVWFAALAGAGLAAGVAFPAMKSLDPGLPGFSAYDGPHWLIAGGHVGRGAFSIAEKIVLVSAAAAVVSLAAAERAAPAERWRSLARWVLILTAGSLAVWQGLVQSPRMNRALDTYWSSARAGMNDEADQARRAFEAMHPSSRGLMTLAAACVLGAIAAGGLGASGRADA
;
A
#
# COMPACT_ATOMS: atom_id res chain seq x y z
N MET A 1 -10.20 24.28 21.26
CA MET A 1 -10.66 23.16 20.38
C MET A 1 -11.83 22.46 21.06
N SER A 2 -12.92 22.20 20.34
CA SER A 2 -14.07 21.48 20.91
C SER A 2 -13.73 20.03 21.26
N ARG A 3 -14.49 19.39 22.16
CA ARG A 3 -14.32 17.95 22.48
C ARG A 3 -14.48 17.09 21.22
N ALA A 4 -15.47 17.42 20.38
CA ALA A 4 -15.69 16.74 19.10
C ALA A 4 -14.48 16.89 18.16
N GLY A 5 -13.90 18.08 18.03
CA GLY A 5 -12.71 18.30 17.22
C GLY A 5 -11.52 17.45 17.66
N ARG A 6 -11.29 17.31 18.98
CA ARG A 6 -10.23 16.42 19.52
C ARG A 6 -10.44 14.96 19.14
N ILE A 7 -11.68 14.48 19.19
CA ILE A 7 -12.02 13.10 18.83
C ILE A 7 -11.74 12.87 17.34
N PHE A 8 -12.21 13.76 16.47
CA PHE A 8 -12.00 13.62 15.03
C PHE A 8 -10.52 13.70 14.63
N GLU A 9 -9.75 14.60 15.24
CA GLU A 9 -8.29 14.64 15.03
C GLU A 9 -7.59 13.35 15.51
N GLY A 10 -8.03 12.78 16.63
CA GLY A 10 -7.52 11.49 17.10
C GLY A 10 -7.82 10.35 16.14
N VAL A 11 -9.07 10.24 15.67
CA VAL A 11 -9.48 9.25 14.66
C VAL A 11 -8.70 9.44 13.36
N HIS A 12 -8.50 10.69 12.95
CA HIS A 12 -7.74 11.03 11.77
C HIS A 12 -6.27 10.57 11.87
N ALA A 13 -5.60 10.89 12.97
CA ALA A 13 -4.22 10.50 13.20
C ALA A 13 -4.06 8.97 13.23
N VAL A 14 -4.97 8.25 13.91
CA VAL A 14 -4.96 6.77 13.93
C VAL A 14 -5.18 6.22 12.52
N SER A 15 -6.09 6.79 11.74
CA SER A 15 -6.34 6.36 10.35
C SER A 15 -5.09 6.50 9.49
N LEU A 16 -4.39 7.63 9.58
CA LEU A 16 -3.12 7.83 8.86
C LEU A 16 -2.03 6.87 9.33
N ALA A 17 -1.93 6.60 10.63
CA ALA A 17 -0.95 5.66 11.17
C ALA A 17 -1.21 4.22 10.70
N VAL A 18 -2.47 3.77 10.72
CA VAL A 18 -2.87 2.45 10.20
C VAL A 18 -2.63 2.34 8.70
N TRP A 19 -2.94 3.40 7.94
CA TRP A 19 -2.64 3.47 6.51
C TRP A 19 -1.14 3.29 6.25
N PHE A 20 -0.30 4.09 6.91
CA PHE A 20 1.16 4.00 6.75
C PHE A 20 1.69 2.62 7.16
N ALA A 21 1.24 2.08 8.29
CA ALA A 21 1.63 0.76 8.77
C ALA A 21 1.29 -0.35 7.77
N ALA A 22 0.14 -0.28 7.10
CA ALA A 22 -0.24 -1.24 6.07
C ALA A 22 0.70 -1.18 4.85
N LEU A 23 1.05 0.02 4.38
CA LEU A 23 2.00 0.21 3.27
C LEU A 23 3.39 -0.32 3.62
N ALA A 24 3.91 0.08 4.79
CA ALA A 24 5.21 -0.35 5.26
C ALA A 24 5.25 -1.86 5.54
N GLY A 25 4.19 -2.40 6.15
CA GLY A 25 4.06 -3.82 6.46
C GLY A 25 4.06 -4.71 5.22
N ALA A 26 3.37 -4.30 4.15
CA ALA A 26 3.41 -5.03 2.88
C ALA A 26 4.81 -5.02 2.25
N GLY A 27 5.48 -3.86 2.26
CA GLY A 27 6.86 -3.73 1.77
C GLY A 27 7.84 -4.58 2.57
N LEU A 28 7.74 -4.58 3.89
CA LEU A 28 8.55 -5.42 4.79
C LEU A 28 8.28 -6.91 4.56
N ALA A 29 7.02 -7.31 4.45
CA ALA A 29 6.65 -8.70 4.19
C ALA A 29 7.31 -9.21 2.89
N ALA A 30 7.26 -8.42 1.81
CA ALA A 30 7.94 -8.76 0.55
C ALA A 30 9.47 -8.75 0.72
N GLY A 31 10.02 -7.74 1.39
CA GLY A 31 11.46 -7.59 1.64
C GLY A 31 12.06 -8.73 2.47
N VAL A 32 11.26 -9.41 3.29
CA VAL A 32 11.68 -10.59 4.05
C VAL A 32 11.40 -11.89 3.29
N ALA A 33 10.18 -12.05 2.74
CA ALA A 33 9.74 -13.31 2.14
C ALA A 33 10.55 -13.68 0.89
N PHE A 34 10.81 -12.73 -0.02
CA PHE A 34 11.52 -13.06 -1.26
C PHE A 34 12.97 -13.49 -1.02
N PRO A 35 13.80 -12.77 -0.22
CA PRO A 35 15.14 -13.24 0.12
C PRO A 35 15.14 -14.57 0.88
N ALA A 36 14.21 -14.77 1.82
CA ALA A 36 14.10 -16.02 2.56
C ALA A 36 13.79 -17.21 1.62
N MET A 37 12.78 -17.06 0.74
CA MET A 37 12.44 -18.11 -0.24
C MET A 37 13.60 -18.37 -1.19
N LYS A 38 14.32 -17.32 -1.64
CA LYS A 38 15.49 -17.49 -2.50
C LYS A 38 16.61 -18.27 -1.81
N SER A 39 16.83 -18.03 -0.52
CA SER A 39 17.85 -18.75 0.26
C SER A 39 17.47 -20.21 0.55
N LEU A 40 16.16 -20.50 0.68
CA LEU A 40 15.67 -21.85 0.94
C LEU A 40 15.64 -22.72 -0.31
N ASP A 41 15.61 -22.10 -1.50
CA ASP A 41 15.47 -22.75 -2.80
C ASP A 41 14.41 -23.86 -2.83
N PRO A 42 13.13 -23.54 -2.50
CA PRO A 42 12.12 -24.55 -2.30
C PRO A 42 11.79 -25.30 -3.60
N GLY A 43 11.78 -26.63 -3.54
CA GLY A 43 11.11 -27.46 -4.54
C GLY A 43 9.59 -27.35 -4.38
N LEU A 44 8.87 -27.08 -5.47
CA LEU A 44 7.40 -27.04 -5.47
C LEU A 44 6.86 -28.20 -6.32
N PRO A 45 6.44 -29.33 -5.71
CA PRO A 45 6.02 -30.51 -6.46
C PRO A 45 4.89 -30.26 -7.46
N GLY A 46 3.97 -29.33 -7.14
CA GLY A 46 2.90 -28.91 -8.06
C GLY A 46 3.36 -28.09 -9.26
N PHE A 47 4.66 -27.78 -9.36
CA PHE A 47 5.28 -27.02 -10.44
C PHE A 47 6.51 -27.78 -10.98
N SER A 48 6.58 -29.10 -10.80
CA SER A 48 7.76 -29.89 -11.18
C SER A 48 8.11 -29.87 -12.67
N ALA A 49 7.19 -29.44 -13.54
CA ALA A 49 7.40 -29.28 -14.98
C ALA A 49 7.90 -27.86 -15.38
N TYR A 50 8.01 -26.94 -14.42
CA TYR A 50 8.52 -25.59 -14.63
C TYR A 50 10.04 -25.56 -14.38
N ASP A 51 10.79 -25.02 -15.33
CA ASP A 51 12.26 -25.00 -15.28
C ASP A 51 12.81 -23.71 -14.63
N GLY A 52 11.92 -22.76 -14.30
CA GLY A 52 12.30 -21.49 -13.72
C GLY A 52 12.36 -21.49 -12.17
N PRO A 53 12.69 -20.34 -11.58
CA PRO A 53 12.93 -20.24 -10.13
C PRO A 53 11.65 -20.44 -9.31
N HIS A 54 11.55 -21.57 -8.60
CA HIS A 54 10.44 -21.88 -7.70
C HIS A 54 10.29 -20.90 -6.53
N TRP A 55 11.39 -20.33 -6.04
CA TRP A 55 11.35 -19.35 -4.95
C TRP A 55 10.54 -18.09 -5.30
N LEU A 56 10.46 -17.70 -6.59
CA LEU A 56 9.63 -16.58 -7.03
C LEU A 56 8.14 -16.91 -6.91
N ILE A 57 7.74 -18.14 -7.22
CA ILE A 57 6.36 -18.61 -7.10
C ILE A 57 5.98 -18.65 -5.62
N ALA A 58 6.82 -19.27 -4.78
CA ALA A 58 6.61 -19.35 -3.33
C ALA A 58 6.51 -17.96 -2.68
N GLY A 59 7.48 -17.08 -2.96
CA GLY A 59 7.48 -15.69 -2.49
C GLY A 59 6.29 -14.88 -3.02
N GLY A 60 5.91 -15.10 -4.28
CA GLY A 60 4.77 -14.44 -4.91
C GLY A 60 3.43 -14.78 -4.25
N HIS A 61 3.21 -16.04 -3.84
CA HIS A 61 2.00 -16.43 -3.12
C HIS A 61 1.89 -15.75 -1.74
N VAL A 62 3.00 -15.67 -1.00
CA VAL A 62 3.05 -14.92 0.27
C VAL A 62 2.81 -13.44 0.04
N GLY A 63 3.52 -12.86 -0.93
CA GLY A 63 3.41 -11.45 -1.30
C GLY A 63 2.00 -11.05 -1.70
N ARG A 64 1.33 -11.81 -2.57
CA ARG A 64 -0.05 -11.53 -3.02
C ARG A 64 -1.02 -11.45 -1.85
N GLY A 65 -0.90 -12.35 -0.88
CA GLY A 65 -1.69 -12.31 0.35
C GLY A 65 -1.47 -11.02 1.14
N ALA A 66 -0.20 -10.69 1.42
CA ALA A 66 0.16 -9.49 2.16
C ALA A 66 -0.30 -8.20 1.46
N PHE A 67 -0.05 -8.06 0.15
CA PHE A 67 -0.48 -6.90 -0.63
C PHE A 67 -2.00 -6.77 -0.68
N SER A 68 -2.75 -7.87 -0.85
CA SER A 68 -4.22 -7.82 -0.87
C SER A 68 -4.82 -7.38 0.47
N ILE A 69 -4.23 -7.82 1.59
CA ILE A 69 -4.65 -7.37 2.93
C ILE A 69 -4.34 -5.88 3.09
N ALA A 70 -3.12 -5.45 2.73
CA ALA A 70 -2.71 -4.07 2.84
C ALA A 70 -3.57 -3.13 1.99
N GLU A 71 -3.91 -3.49 0.76
CA GLU A 71 -4.79 -2.71 -0.11
C GLU A 71 -6.16 -2.45 0.53
N LYS A 72 -6.77 -3.47 1.16
CA LYS A 72 -8.06 -3.32 1.85
C LYS A 72 -7.94 -2.36 3.04
N ILE A 73 -6.89 -2.52 3.86
CA ILE A 73 -6.62 -1.65 5.01
C ILE A 73 -6.38 -0.21 4.54
N VAL A 74 -5.60 -0.02 3.49
CA VAL A 74 -5.29 1.27 2.88
C VAL A 74 -6.58 1.97 2.42
N LEU A 75 -7.45 1.29 1.67
CA LEU A 75 -8.70 1.88 1.17
C LEU A 75 -9.66 2.28 2.31
N VAL A 76 -9.81 1.44 3.32
CA VAL A 76 -10.65 1.74 4.49
C VAL A 76 -10.07 2.91 5.28
N SER A 77 -8.76 2.90 5.51
CA SER A 77 -8.06 3.96 6.25
C SER A 77 -8.08 5.28 5.48
N ALA A 78 -8.05 5.25 4.15
CA ALA A 78 -8.18 6.42 3.30
C ALA A 78 -9.54 7.10 3.43
N ALA A 79 -10.61 6.31 3.36
CA ALA A 79 -11.97 6.81 3.58
C ALA A 79 -12.12 7.41 4.99
N ALA A 80 -11.63 6.70 6.01
CA ALA A 80 -11.66 7.17 7.39
C ALA A 80 -10.87 8.47 7.58
N ALA A 81 -9.68 8.59 6.98
CA ALA A 81 -8.85 9.79 7.05
C ALA A 81 -9.54 11.01 6.41
N VAL A 82 -10.18 10.86 5.25
CA VAL A 82 -10.93 11.93 4.57
C VAL A 82 -12.12 12.40 5.41
N VAL A 83 -12.94 11.47 5.90
CA VAL A 83 -14.14 11.79 6.67
C VAL A 83 -13.78 12.45 8.01
N SER A 84 -12.78 11.91 8.71
CA SER A 84 -12.31 12.46 9.98
C SER A 84 -11.67 13.84 9.83
N LEU A 85 -10.92 14.09 8.75
CA LEU A 85 -10.36 15.43 8.48
C LEU A 85 -11.48 16.45 8.23
N ALA A 86 -12.46 16.12 7.39
CA ALA A 86 -13.60 16.99 7.15
C ALA A 86 -14.37 17.31 8.43
N ALA A 87 -14.59 16.31 9.28
CA ALA A 87 -15.27 16.51 10.56
C ALA A 87 -14.45 17.37 11.54
N ALA A 88 -13.12 17.16 11.60
CA ALA A 88 -12.22 17.96 12.43
C ALA A 88 -12.20 19.44 12.02
N GLU A 89 -12.03 19.73 10.73
CA GLU A 89 -11.98 21.09 10.19
C GLU A 89 -13.33 21.83 10.35
N ARG A 90 -14.46 21.12 10.28
CA ARG A 90 -15.77 21.71 10.60
C ARG A 90 -15.96 22.01 12.08
N ALA A 91 -15.40 21.17 12.96
CA ALA A 91 -15.54 21.32 14.41
C ALA A 91 -14.56 22.34 15.02
N ALA A 92 -13.42 22.57 14.37
CA ALA A 92 -12.39 23.52 14.77
C ALA A 92 -11.52 23.88 13.55
N PRO A 93 -11.88 24.92 12.78
CA PRO A 93 -11.15 25.31 11.58
C PRO A 93 -9.67 25.58 11.87
N ALA A 94 -8.77 25.01 11.07
CA ALA A 94 -7.35 25.29 11.15
C ALA A 94 -6.95 26.52 10.32
N GLU A 95 -5.68 26.91 10.38
CA GLU A 95 -5.12 27.89 9.44
C GLU A 95 -5.26 27.38 8.00
N ARG A 96 -5.74 28.25 7.10
CA ARG A 96 -6.11 27.88 5.71
C ARG A 96 -5.01 27.11 4.98
N TRP A 97 -3.75 27.50 5.14
CA TRP A 97 -2.63 26.86 4.44
C TRP A 97 -2.34 25.44 4.96
N ARG A 98 -2.46 25.21 6.28
CA ARG A 98 -2.27 23.88 6.90
C ARG A 98 -3.38 22.94 6.47
N SER A 99 -4.62 23.43 6.53
CA SER A 99 -5.80 22.69 6.08
C SER A 99 -5.66 22.28 4.61
N LEU A 100 -5.27 23.24 3.74
CA LEU A 100 -5.01 22.97 2.32
C LEU A 100 -3.91 21.91 2.13
N ALA A 101 -2.77 22.04 2.83
CA ALA A 101 -1.67 21.09 2.72
C ALA A 101 -2.09 19.67 3.09
N ARG A 102 -2.83 19.50 4.21
CA ARG A 102 -3.36 18.20 4.64
C ARG A 102 -4.29 17.61 3.58
N TRP A 103 -5.23 18.40 3.07
CA TRP A 103 -6.17 17.96 2.03
C TRP A 103 -5.46 17.51 0.76
N VAL A 104 -4.51 18.30 0.26
CA VAL A 104 -3.72 17.92 -0.93
C VAL A 104 -3.01 16.58 -0.69
N LEU A 105 -2.29 16.44 0.42
CA LEU A 105 -1.55 15.21 0.73
C LEU A 105 -2.46 13.98 0.81
N ILE A 106 -3.60 14.07 1.51
CA ILE A 106 -4.53 12.96 1.71
C ILE A 106 -5.26 12.60 0.41
N LEU A 107 -5.71 13.60 -0.36
CA LEU A 107 -6.40 13.37 -1.63
C LEU A 107 -5.44 12.79 -2.67
N THR A 108 -4.19 13.24 -2.71
CA THR A 108 -3.14 12.64 -3.55
C THR A 108 -2.89 11.19 -3.14
N ALA A 109 -2.62 10.91 -1.86
CA ALA A 109 -2.42 9.55 -1.37
C ALA A 109 -3.63 8.63 -1.65
N GLY A 110 -4.84 9.14 -1.44
CA GLY A 110 -6.08 8.42 -1.69
C GLY A 110 -6.28 8.10 -3.16
N SER A 111 -5.99 9.05 -4.05
CA SER A 111 -6.07 8.85 -5.50
C SER A 111 -5.08 7.77 -5.97
N LEU A 112 -3.85 7.80 -5.45
CA LEU A 112 -2.84 6.78 -5.74
C LEU A 112 -3.27 5.39 -5.23
N ALA A 113 -3.83 5.32 -4.02
CA ALA A 113 -4.35 4.07 -3.45
C ALA A 113 -5.52 3.48 -4.26
N VAL A 114 -6.45 4.34 -4.70
CA VAL A 114 -7.57 3.91 -5.56
C VAL A 114 -7.07 3.42 -6.91
N TRP A 115 -6.15 4.16 -7.54
CA TRP A 115 -5.55 3.72 -8.81
C TRP A 115 -4.80 2.39 -8.67
N GLN A 116 -4.00 2.26 -7.60
CA GLN A 116 -3.30 1.02 -7.28
C GLN A 116 -4.29 -0.15 -7.15
N GLY A 117 -5.29 -0.03 -6.27
CA GLY A 117 -6.20 -1.13 -5.96
C GLY A 117 -7.18 -1.49 -7.09
N LEU A 118 -7.65 -0.51 -7.88
CA LEU A 118 -8.67 -0.74 -8.91
C LEU A 118 -8.10 -0.94 -10.31
N VAL A 119 -6.87 -0.49 -10.59
CA VAL A 119 -6.30 -0.54 -11.94
C VAL A 119 -5.01 -1.36 -11.96
N GLN A 120 -4.03 -0.98 -11.14
CA GLN A 120 -2.69 -1.58 -11.19
C GLN A 120 -2.70 -3.02 -10.66
N SER A 121 -3.26 -3.25 -9.48
CA SER A 121 -3.27 -4.55 -8.81
C SER A 121 -4.07 -5.61 -9.58
N PRO A 122 -5.26 -5.32 -10.15
CA PRO A 122 -5.96 -6.29 -11.01
C PRO A 122 -5.18 -6.66 -12.28
N ARG A 123 -4.40 -5.72 -12.85
CA ARG A 123 -3.53 -6.02 -14.00
C ARG A 123 -2.36 -6.93 -13.59
N MET A 124 -1.69 -6.60 -12.49
CA MET A 124 -0.57 -7.39 -11.96
C MET A 124 -1.02 -8.79 -11.51
N ASN A 125 -2.16 -8.90 -10.84
CA ASN A 125 -2.71 -10.18 -10.39
C ASN A 125 -3.05 -11.10 -11.57
N ARG A 126 -3.60 -10.57 -12.66
CA ARG A 126 -3.82 -11.37 -13.88
C ARG A 126 -2.52 -11.92 -14.46
N ALA A 127 -1.46 -11.11 -14.52
CA ALA A 127 -0.16 -11.57 -14.98
C ALA A 127 0.43 -12.67 -14.06
N LEU A 128 0.25 -12.54 -12.73
CA LEU A 128 0.63 -13.59 -11.77
C LEU A 128 -0.20 -14.87 -11.94
N ASP A 129 -1.51 -14.75 -12.12
CA ASP A 129 -2.39 -15.88 -12.34
C ASP A 129 -1.98 -16.66 -13.59
N THR A 130 -1.74 -15.95 -14.71
CA THR A 130 -1.21 -16.57 -15.94
C THR A 130 0.17 -17.18 -15.72
N TYR A 131 1.07 -16.49 -15.04
CA TYR A 131 2.40 -17.02 -14.73
C TYR A 131 2.31 -18.35 -13.97
N TRP A 132 1.53 -18.39 -12.89
CA TRP A 132 1.41 -19.58 -12.05
C TRP A 132 0.67 -20.71 -12.77
N SER A 133 -0.37 -20.42 -13.56
CA SER A 133 -1.06 -21.46 -14.32
C SER A 133 -0.19 -22.07 -15.41
N SER A 134 0.54 -21.25 -16.19
CA SER A 134 1.43 -21.74 -17.24
C SER A 134 2.64 -22.47 -16.66
N ALA A 135 3.22 -21.98 -15.55
CA ALA A 135 4.29 -22.68 -14.84
C ALA A 135 3.81 -24.05 -14.33
N ARG A 136 2.63 -24.12 -13.70
CA ARG A 136 2.04 -25.39 -13.25
C ARG A 136 1.84 -26.39 -14.40
N ALA A 137 1.53 -25.90 -15.59
CA ALA A 137 1.32 -26.72 -16.79
C ALA A 137 2.63 -27.08 -17.53
N GLY A 138 3.80 -26.60 -17.08
CA GLY A 138 5.08 -26.79 -17.78
C GLY A 138 5.24 -25.95 -19.06
N MET A 139 4.38 -24.95 -19.26
CA MET A 139 4.43 -24.03 -20.41
C MET A 139 5.45 -22.92 -20.13
N ASN A 140 6.74 -23.27 -20.13
CA ASN A 140 7.84 -22.41 -19.69
C ASN A 140 7.92 -21.06 -20.44
N ASP A 141 7.73 -21.06 -21.76
CA ASP A 141 7.77 -19.84 -22.57
C ASP A 141 6.64 -18.87 -22.25
N GLU A 142 5.42 -19.39 -22.02
CA GLU A 142 4.27 -18.59 -21.61
C GLU A 142 4.43 -18.06 -20.19
N ALA A 143 4.92 -18.91 -19.28
CA ALA A 143 5.20 -18.54 -17.90
C ALA A 143 6.22 -17.39 -17.85
N ASP A 144 7.27 -17.45 -18.68
CA ASP A 144 8.28 -16.38 -18.74
C ASP A 144 7.72 -15.08 -19.33
N GLN A 145 6.87 -15.15 -20.36
CA GLN A 145 6.18 -13.98 -20.88
C GLN A 145 5.28 -13.31 -19.83
N ALA A 146 4.48 -14.08 -19.11
CA ALA A 146 3.61 -13.57 -18.06
C ALA A 146 4.42 -12.97 -16.88
N ARG A 147 5.53 -13.62 -16.49
CA ARG A 147 6.47 -13.09 -15.50
C ARG A 147 7.03 -11.73 -15.92
N ARG A 148 7.51 -11.59 -17.16
CA ARG A 148 8.02 -10.31 -17.69
C ARG A 148 6.95 -9.22 -17.72
N ALA A 149 5.71 -9.57 -18.05
CA ALA A 149 4.59 -8.63 -17.99
C ALA A 149 4.34 -8.11 -16.56
N PHE A 150 4.42 -8.98 -15.55
CA PHE A 150 4.38 -8.57 -14.14
C PHE A 150 5.58 -7.68 -13.77
N GLU A 151 6.80 -8.08 -14.13
CA GLU A 151 8.04 -7.34 -13.83
C GLU A 151 8.03 -5.93 -14.44
N ALA A 152 7.48 -5.75 -15.66
CA ALA A 152 7.33 -4.45 -16.30
C ALA A 152 6.39 -3.49 -15.53
N MET A 153 5.41 -4.03 -14.82
CA MET A 153 4.44 -3.28 -14.01
C MET A 153 4.91 -3.03 -12.56
N HIS A 154 5.93 -3.76 -12.10
CA HIS A 154 6.38 -3.69 -10.71
C HIS A 154 7.00 -2.33 -10.32
N PRO A 155 7.84 -1.66 -11.15
CA PRO A 155 8.39 -0.34 -10.82
C PRO A 155 7.32 0.73 -10.63
N SER A 156 6.27 0.75 -11.46
CA SER A 156 5.19 1.73 -11.32
C SER A 156 4.39 1.51 -10.04
N SER A 157 4.04 0.25 -9.73
CA SER A 157 3.39 -0.11 -8.45
C SER A 157 4.22 0.34 -7.24
N ARG A 158 5.54 0.12 -7.27
CA ARG A 158 6.44 0.55 -6.21
C ARG A 158 6.46 2.07 -6.07
N GLY A 159 6.54 2.79 -7.19
CA GLY A 159 6.50 4.25 -7.21
C GLY A 159 5.20 4.81 -6.60
N LEU A 160 4.06 4.24 -6.97
CA LEU A 160 2.75 4.62 -6.43
C LEU A 160 2.69 4.43 -4.91
N MET A 161 3.13 3.26 -4.40
CA MET A 161 3.13 2.96 -2.97
C MET A 161 4.09 3.87 -2.19
N THR A 162 5.29 4.11 -2.70
CA THR A 162 6.28 5.01 -2.06
C THR A 162 5.76 6.44 -2.00
N LEU A 163 5.20 6.96 -3.09
CA LEU A 163 4.63 8.31 -3.12
C LEU A 163 3.43 8.43 -2.17
N ALA A 164 2.53 7.43 -2.16
CA ALA A 164 1.42 7.41 -1.21
C ALA A 164 1.90 7.41 0.25
N ALA A 165 2.91 6.60 0.58
CA ALA A 165 3.50 6.57 1.92
C ALA A 165 4.12 7.92 2.31
N ALA A 166 4.84 8.57 1.38
CA ALA A 166 5.41 9.91 1.60
C ALA A 166 4.31 10.96 1.85
N CYS A 167 3.22 10.93 1.09
CA CYS A 167 2.08 11.80 1.30
C CYS A 167 1.40 11.58 2.67
N VAL A 168 1.21 10.33 3.08
CA VAL A 168 0.64 9.99 4.41
C VAL A 168 1.55 10.49 5.53
N LEU A 169 2.86 10.28 5.44
CA LEU A 169 3.82 10.82 6.41
C LEU A 169 3.80 12.35 6.45
N GLY A 170 3.74 13.00 5.29
CA GLY A 170 3.59 14.45 5.20
C GLY A 170 2.33 14.94 5.90
N ALA A 171 1.20 14.23 5.74
CA ALA A 171 -0.06 14.58 6.38
C ALA A 171 0.02 14.44 7.92
N ILE A 172 0.69 13.39 8.41
CA ILE A 172 0.96 13.21 9.84
C ILE A 172 1.82 14.38 10.38
N ALA A 173 2.90 14.73 9.68
CA ALA A 173 3.78 15.82 10.08
C ALA A 173 3.05 17.18 10.11
N ALA A 174 2.23 17.46 9.09
CA ALA A 174 1.41 18.66 9.02
C ALA A 174 0.39 18.75 10.18
N GLY A 175 -0.14 17.62 10.64
CA GLY A 175 -1.00 17.54 11.83
C GLY A 175 -0.24 17.76 13.14
N GLY A 176 0.94 17.16 13.29
CA GLY A 176 1.77 17.25 14.51
C GLY A 176 2.28 18.67 14.81
N LEU A 177 2.70 19.41 13.79
CA LEU A 177 3.16 20.81 13.92
C LEU A 177 2.04 21.78 14.38
N GLY A 178 0.78 21.35 14.34
CA GLY A 178 -0.36 22.11 14.89
C GLY A 178 -0.54 21.96 16.40
N ALA A 179 -0.07 20.85 16.98
CA ALA A 179 -0.23 20.56 18.40
C ALA A 179 0.84 21.27 19.26
N SER A 180 2.08 21.34 18.78
CA SER A 180 3.20 21.95 19.50
C SER A 180 3.09 23.47 19.63
N GLY A 181 2.74 24.19 18.55
CA GLY A 181 2.65 25.65 18.58
C GLY A 181 1.54 26.26 19.46
N ARG A 182 0.65 25.43 20.02
CA ARG A 182 -0.39 25.87 21.00
C ARG A 182 -0.01 25.63 22.45
N ALA A 183 1.06 24.88 22.72
CA ALA A 183 1.54 24.65 24.09
C ALA A 183 2.40 25.82 24.60
N ASP A 184 2.95 26.61 23.68
CA ASP A 184 3.90 27.69 23.96
C ASP A 184 3.29 29.11 23.90
N ALA A 185 1.97 29.22 23.67
CA ALA A 185 1.22 30.47 23.56
C ALA A 185 0.07 30.51 24.57
#